data_AF-A0A087UBJ2-F1
#
_entry.id   AF-A0A087UBJ2-F1
#
_cell.length_a   1.000
_cell.length_b   1.000
_cell.length_c   1.000
_cell.angle_alpha   90.00
_cell.angle_beta   90.00
_cell.angle_gamma   90.00
#
_symmetry.space_group_name_H-M   'P 1'
#
loop_
_entity.id
_entity.type
_entity.pdbx_description
1 polymer ?
#
loop_
_entity_poly.entity_id
_entity_poly.type
_entity_poly.pdbx_seq_one_letter_code
_entity_poly.pdbx_strand_id
1 'polypeptide(L)' 'RPGILVLVNDSDWELLGELDYEVQPEDTIHFISTLHGG' A
#
# COMPACT_ATOMS: atom_id res chain seq x y z
N ARG A 1 -1.43 -3.45 10.62
CA ARG A 1 -0.27 -3.47 11.54
C ARG A 1 0.19 -2.03 11.67
N PRO A 2 0.20 -1.40 12.85
CA PRO A 2 0.52 0.02 12.96
C PRO A 2 1.87 0.30 12.29
N GLY A 3 1.87 1.23 11.34
CA GLY A 3 3.07 1.74 10.68
C GLY A 3 3.49 1.06 9.38
N ILE A 4 2.57 0.52 8.57
CA ILE A 4 2.85 0.16 7.17
C ILE A 4 1.86 0.91 6.28
N LEU A 5 2.37 1.74 5.38
CA LEU A 5 1.64 2.34 4.27
C LEU A 5 1.82 1.45 3.03
N VAL A 6 0.73 1.22 2.30
CA VAL A 6 0.73 0.40 1.08
C VAL A 6 0.31 1.28 -0.08
N LEU A 7 1.11 1.27 -1.14
CA LEU A 7 0.79 1.96 -2.40
C LEU A 7 0.68 0.96 -3.53
N VAL A 8 -0.27 1.21 -4.44
CA VAL A 8 -0.37 0.54 -5.75
C VAL A 8 -0.15 1.60 -6.82
N ASN A 9 0.89 1.45 -7.63
CA ASN A 9 1.26 2.43 -8.67
C ASN A 9 1.34 3.86 -8.12
N ASP A 10 2.09 4.03 -7.02
CA ASP A 10 2.26 5.29 -6.26
C ASP A 10 0.97 5.89 -5.66
N SER A 11 -0.17 5.20 -5.75
CA SER A 11 -1.46 5.62 -5.19
C SER A 11 -1.77 4.89 -3.88
N ASP A 12 -2.38 5.58 -2.93
CA ASP A 12 -2.80 4.99 -1.66
C ASP A 12 -3.87 3.92 -1.90
N TRP A 13 -3.61 2.68 -1.45
CA TRP A 13 -4.51 1.55 -1.65
C TRP A 13 -5.86 1.71 -0.92
N GLU A 14 -5.96 2.58 0.09
CA GLU A 14 -7.21 2.89 0.79
C GLU A 14 -8.22 3.53 -0.17
N LEU A 15 -7.74 4.30 -1.15
CA LEU A 15 -8.57 4.91 -2.19
C LEU A 15 -9.00 3.91 -3.26
N LEU A 16 -8.35 2.74 -3.33
CA LEU A 16 -8.57 1.70 -4.33
C LEU A 16 -9.47 0.56 -3.79
N GLY A 17 -9.91 0.63 -2.54
CA GLY A 17 -10.74 -0.38 -1.90
C GLY A 17 -9.99 -1.35 -1.00
N GLU A 18 -8.74 -1.04 -0.61
CA GLU A 18 -7.92 -1.84 0.31
C GLU A 18 -7.83 -3.32 -0.12
N LEU A 19 -8.46 -4.22 0.65
CA LEU A 19 -8.46 -5.66 0.42
C LEU A 19 -9.39 -6.09 -0.71
N ASP A 20 -10.31 -5.22 -1.14
CA ASP A 20 -11.21 -5.47 -2.27
C ASP A 20 -10.58 -5.14 -3.62
N TYR A 21 -9.40 -4.50 -3.62
CA TYR A 21 -8.66 -4.23 -4.85
C TYR A 21 -8.08 -5.52 -5.44
N GLU A 22 -8.53 -5.87 -6.65
CA GLU A 22 -7.94 -6.96 -7.41
C GLU A 22 -6.66 -6.48 -8.13
N VAL A 23 -5.50 -7.00 -7.70
CA VAL A 23 -4.20 -6.68 -8.29
C VAL A 23 -4.18 -7.08 -9.77
N GLN A 24 -3.79 -6.13 -10.61
CA GLN A 24 -3.72 -6.31 -12.05
C GLN A 24 -2.29 -6.67 -12.50
N PRO A 25 -2.15 -7.28 -13.68
CA PRO A 25 -0.84 -7.43 -14.31
C PRO A 25 -0.13 -6.07 -14.42
N GLU A 26 1.17 -6.06 -14.15
CA GLU A 26 2.05 -4.87 -14.19
C GLU A 26 1.88 -3.86 -13.04
N ASP A 27 0.98 -4.11 -12.08
CA ASP A 27 0.92 -3.30 -10.87
C ASP A 27 2.23 -3.36 -10.07
N THR A 28 2.67 -2.20 -9.60
CA THR A 28 3.77 -2.09 -8.65
C THR A 28 3.22 -1.85 -7.25
N ILE A 29 3.52 -2.76 -6.32
CA ILE A 29 3.09 -2.67 -4.93
C ILE A 29 4.27 -2.26 -4.04
N HIS A 30 4.13 -1.13 -3.36
CA HIS A 30 5.09 -0.64 -2.37
C HIS A 30 4.61 -0.89 -0.95
N PHE A 31 5.49 -1.47 -0.12
CA PHE A 31 5.29 -1.58 1.31
C PHE A 31 6.25 -0.63 2.02
N ILE A 32 5.72 0.44 2.61
CA ILE A 32 6.50 1.45 3.31
C ILE A 32 6.25 1.28 4.79
N SER A 33 7.23 0.73 5.51
CA SER A 33 7.18 0.69 6.97
C SER A 33 7.56 2.06 7.52
N THR A 34 6.62 2.77 8.13
CA THR A 34 6.93 3.93 8.96
C THR A 34 7.51 3.42 10.29
N LEU A 35 8.83 3.29 10.35
CA LEU A 35 9.55 3.11 11.61
C LEU A 35 9.37 4.39 12.42
N HIS A 36 8.60 4.32 13.50
CA HIS A 36 8.67 5.32 14.56
C HIS A 36 9.99 5.06 15.31
N GLY A 37 11.08 5.58 14.74
CA GLY A 37 12.38 5.61 15.41
C GLY A 37 12.35 6.67 16.50
N GLY A 38 12.28 6.21 17.74
CA GLY A 38 12.90 6.92 18.86
C GLY A 38 14.39 6.61 18.91
#